data_AF-A0A154P0U0-F1
#
_entry.id   AF-A0A154P0U0-F1
#
_cell.length_a   1.000
_cell.length_b   1.000
_cell.length_c   1.000
_cell.angle_alpha   90.00
_cell.angle_beta   90.00
_cell.angle_gamma   90.00
#
_symmetry.space_group_name_H-M   'P 1'
#
loop_
_entity.id
_entity.type
_entity.pdbx_description
1 polymer ?
#
loop_
_entity_poly.entity_id
_entity_poly.type
_entity_poly.pdbx_seq_one_letter_code
_entity_poly.pdbx_strand_id
1 'polypeptide(L)'
;TVERRVKIVKTFYQNDSSIRVILCKLLQDFDGNNVPKINKIRTFKTKFKQCGYVKDMPRSGRVRIIRTSENIEKVRGSLTQNPETSRHRSQEVNIRRTTSSTISILTPNC
;
A
#
# COMPACT_ATOMS: atom_id res chain seq x y z
N THR A 1 -3.01 -13.14 11.75
CA THR A 1 -2.01 -13.84 10.93
C THR A 1 -2.60 -14.28 9.61
N VAL A 2 -1.77 -14.58 8.59
CA VAL A 2 -2.23 -15.02 7.25
C VAL A 2 -2.97 -16.35 7.35
N GLU A 3 -2.45 -17.30 8.13
CA GLU A 3 -3.06 -18.62 8.39
C GLU A 3 -4.52 -18.52 8.84
N ARG A 4 -4.82 -17.62 9.78
CA ARG A 4 -6.19 -17.38 10.25
C ARG A 4 -7.13 -17.00 9.10
N ARG A 5 -6.65 -16.16 8.17
CA ARG A 5 -7.45 -15.74 7.02
C ARG A 5 -7.62 -16.85 5.99
N VAL A 6 -6.58 -17.66 5.79
CA VAL A 6 -6.67 -18.86 4.95
C VAL A 6 -7.72 -19.81 5.51
N LYS A 7 -7.72 -20.02 6.84
CA LYS A 7 -8.72 -20.86 7.50
C LYS A 7 -10.14 -20.31 7.31
N ILE A 8 -10.36 -19.00 7.48
CA ILE A 8 -11.66 -18.36 7.22
C ILE A 8 -12.14 -18.59 5.78
N VAL A 9 -11.26 -18.39 4.80
CA VAL A 9 -11.60 -18.57 3.38
C VAL A 9 -11.88 -20.04 3.08
N LYS A 10 -11.08 -20.97 3.59
CA LYS A 10 -11.28 -22.42 3.45
C LYS A 10 -12.64 -22.85 4.03
N THR A 11 -12.94 -22.45 5.27
CA THR A 11 -14.22 -22.76 5.93
C THR A 11 -15.40 -22.15 5.15
N PHE A 12 -15.22 -20.99 4.53
CA PHE A 12 -16.27 -20.40 3.68
C PHE A 12 -16.60 -21.27 2.46
N TYR A 13 -15.59 -21.72 1.70
CA TYR A 13 -15.81 -22.55 0.51
C TYR A 13 -16.33 -23.96 0.81
N GLN A 14 -16.06 -24.48 2.01
CA GLN A 14 -16.52 -25.80 2.44
C GLN A 14 -17.99 -25.84 2.90
N ASN A 15 -18.64 -24.70 3.14
CA ASN A 15 -19.97 -24.63 3.79
C ASN A 15 -20.99 -23.80 2.99
N ASP A 16 -20.86 -23.75 1.67
CA ASP A 16 -21.82 -23.15 0.73
C ASP A 16 -22.38 -21.77 1.13
N SER A 17 -21.53 -20.92 1.72
CA SER A 17 -21.85 -19.55 2.13
C SER A 17 -22.79 -19.38 3.33
N SER A 18 -23.15 -20.42 4.08
CA SER A 18 -23.96 -20.25 5.29
C SER A 18 -23.17 -19.56 6.42
N ILE A 19 -23.43 -18.28 6.64
CA ILE A 19 -22.70 -17.44 7.61
C ILE A 19 -22.79 -18.01 9.03
N ARG A 20 -23.96 -18.53 9.43
CA ARG A 20 -24.15 -19.13 10.77
C ARG A 20 -23.27 -20.35 10.98
N VAL A 21 -23.25 -21.27 10.01
CA VAL A 21 -22.43 -22.50 10.07
C VAL A 21 -20.94 -22.14 10.11
N ILE A 22 -20.52 -21.19 9.28
CA ILE A 22 -19.14 -20.69 9.27
C ILE A 22 -18.77 -20.10 10.62
N LEU A 23 -19.64 -19.29 11.23
CA LEU A 23 -19.38 -18.69 12.54
C LEU A 23 -19.23 -19.74 13.63
N CYS A 24 -20.13 -20.74 13.68
CA CYS A 24 -20.05 -21.85 14.63
C CYS A 24 -18.74 -22.63 14.49
N LYS A 25 -18.30 -22.95 13.27
CA LYS A 25 -17.01 -23.62 13.03
C LYS A 25 -15.83 -22.75 13.44
N LEU A 26 -15.86 -21.45 13.10
CA LEU A 26 -14.81 -20.52 13.52
C LEU A 26 -14.78 -20.30 15.04
N LEU A 27 -15.91 -20.39 15.73
CA LEU A 27 -15.96 -20.33 17.19
C LEU A 27 -15.35 -21.56 17.85
N GLN A 28 -15.47 -22.74 17.23
CA GLN A 28 -14.80 -23.96 17.70
C GLN A 28 -13.29 -23.94 17.42
N ASP A 29 -12.89 -23.34 16.30
CA ASP A 29 -11.51 -23.32 15.83
C ASP A 29 -10.64 -22.19 16.42
N PHE A 30 -11.24 -21.15 17.02
CA PHE A 30 -10.54 -19.97 17.52
C PHE A 30 -10.86 -19.71 18.99
N ASP A 31 -9.85 -19.38 19.78
CA ASP A 31 -10.06 -18.90 21.16
C ASP A 31 -10.95 -17.65 21.15
N GLY A 32 -11.94 -17.58 22.04
CA GLY A 32 -13.11 -16.68 21.94
C GLY A 32 -12.85 -15.20 21.60
N ASN A 33 -11.71 -14.63 21.99
CA ASN A 33 -11.34 -13.25 21.66
C ASN A 33 -10.83 -13.04 20.22
N ASN A 34 -10.48 -14.12 19.52
CA ASN A 34 -9.86 -14.09 18.21
C ASN A 34 -10.84 -14.34 17.06
N VAL A 35 -12.12 -14.54 17.36
CA VAL A 35 -13.14 -14.89 16.38
C VAL A 35 -13.48 -13.66 15.52
N PRO A 36 -13.42 -13.78 14.17
CA PRO A 36 -13.80 -12.68 13.30
C PRO A 36 -15.29 -12.38 13.38
N LYS A 37 -15.64 -11.09 13.51
CA LYS A 37 -17.03 -10.63 13.33
C LYS A 37 -17.53 -10.94 11.91
N ILE A 38 -18.85 -11.12 11.76
CA ILE A 38 -19.51 -11.40 10.47
C ILE A 38 -19.06 -10.43 9.36
N ASN A 39 -18.98 -9.14 9.66
CA ASN A 39 -18.54 -8.13 8.71
C ASN A 39 -17.11 -8.37 8.23
N LYS A 40 -16.19 -8.82 9.10
CA LYS A 40 -14.82 -9.18 8.69
C LYS A 40 -14.81 -10.39 7.76
N ILE A 41 -15.64 -11.40 8.02
CA ILE A 41 -15.75 -12.60 7.17
C ILE A 41 -16.22 -12.19 5.76
N ARG A 42 -17.25 -11.34 5.68
CA ARG A 42 -17.74 -10.78 4.40
C ARG A 42 -16.66 -9.99 3.67
N THR A 43 -15.95 -9.11 4.38
CA THR A 43 -14.85 -8.33 3.78
C THR A 43 -13.72 -9.23 3.27
N PHE A 44 -13.35 -10.29 4.00
CA PHE A 44 -12.34 -11.23 3.54
C PHE A 44 -12.78 -11.97 2.27
N LYS A 45 -14.04 -12.40 2.21
CA LYS A 45 -14.62 -13.00 0.99
C LYS A 45 -14.52 -12.03 -0.19
N THR A 46 -14.97 -10.79 -0.03
CA THR A 46 -14.97 -9.81 -1.11
C THR A 46 -13.55 -9.53 -1.59
N LYS A 47 -12.61 -9.30 -0.66
CA LYS A 47 -11.20 -9.08 -1.00
C LYS A 47 -10.57 -10.28 -1.68
N PHE A 48 -10.86 -11.49 -1.22
CA PHE A 48 -10.35 -12.71 -1.84
C PHE A 48 -10.90 -12.89 -3.25
N LYS A 49 -12.21 -12.66 -3.47
CA LYS A 49 -12.81 -12.73 -4.82
C LYS A 49 -12.27 -11.67 -5.78
N GLN A 50 -12.03 -10.45 -5.28
CA GLN A 50 -11.55 -9.34 -6.11
C GLN A 50 -10.07 -9.46 -6.45
N CYS A 51 -9.26 -9.90 -5.49
CA CYS A 51 -7.82 -9.76 -5.60
C CYS A 51 -7.04 -11.09 -5.59
N GLY A 52 -7.68 -12.21 -5.22
CA GLY A 52 -7.05 -13.54 -5.19
C GLY A 52 -6.06 -13.77 -4.05
N TYR A 53 -5.73 -12.76 -3.23
CA TYR A 53 -4.79 -12.90 -2.13
C TYR A 53 -5.45 -12.80 -0.75
N VAL A 54 -4.83 -13.53 0.19
CA VAL A 54 -5.21 -13.59 1.60
C VAL A 54 -4.28 -12.71 2.47
N LYS A 55 -3.11 -12.33 1.94
CA LYS A 55 -2.17 -11.42 2.58
C LYS A 55 -2.73 -10.00 2.59
N ASP A 56 -2.37 -9.21 3.60
CA ASP A 56 -2.67 -7.79 3.57
C ASP A 56 -1.99 -7.15 2.36
N MET A 57 -2.73 -6.31 1.64
CA MET A 57 -2.09 -5.36 0.75
C MET A 57 -1.12 -4.51 1.56
N PRO A 58 0.04 -4.15 0.97
CA PRO A 58 0.84 -3.10 1.56
C PRO A 58 -0.07 -1.90 1.80
N ARG A 59 -0.02 -1.32 3.01
CA ARG A 59 -0.77 -0.11 3.31
C ARG A 59 -0.42 0.90 2.23
N SER A 60 -1.43 1.46 1.56
CA SER A 60 -1.21 2.58 0.65
C SER A 60 -0.59 3.69 1.48
N GLY A 61 0.71 3.91 1.29
CA GLY A 61 1.43 4.99 1.94
C GLY A 61 0.94 6.32 1.38
N ARG A 62 1.28 7.42 2.08
CA ARG A 62 1.06 8.76 1.51
C ARG A 62 1.81 8.85 0.18
N VAL A 63 1.06 8.98 -0.92
CA VAL A 63 1.65 9.21 -2.25
C VAL A 63 2.53 10.45 -2.15
N ARG A 64 3.81 10.30 -2.48
CA ARG A 64 4.76 11.42 -2.49
C ARG A 64 4.54 12.20 -3.79
N ILE A 65 3.48 13.01 -3.83
CA ILE A 65 3.06 13.87 -4.97
C ILE A 65 4.25 14.69 -5.53
N ILE A 66 5.22 14.99 -4.68
CA ILE A 66 6.39 15.79 -5.01
C ILE A 66 7.42 15.03 -5.88
N ARG A 67 7.55 13.71 -5.73
CA ARG A 67 8.54 12.88 -6.44
C ARG A 67 7.91 12.16 -7.64
N THR A 68 7.12 12.89 -8.43
CA THR A 68 6.66 12.39 -9.73
C THR A 68 7.85 12.23 -10.67
N SER A 69 7.75 11.33 -11.64
CA SER A 69 8.77 11.14 -12.70
C SER A 69 9.09 12.47 -13.38
N GLU A 70 8.05 13.24 -13.71
CA GLU A 70 8.16 14.57 -14.31
C GLU A 70 9.02 15.54 -13.48
N ASN A 71 8.79 15.62 -12.16
CA ASN A 71 9.55 16.53 -11.30
C ASN A 71 11.01 16.09 -11.14
N ILE A 72 11.25 14.77 -11.16
CA ILE A 72 12.60 14.20 -11.10
C ILE A 72 13.36 14.54 -12.39
N GLU A 73 12.73 14.38 -13.55
CA GLU A 73 13.32 14.71 -14.85
C GLU A 73 13.61 16.20 -14.99
N LYS A 74 12.70 17.09 -14.57
CA LYS A 74 12.93 18.54 -14.55
C LYS A 74 14.15 18.92 -13.71
N VAL A 75 14.28 18.35 -12.51
CA VAL A 75 15.43 18.60 -11.64
C VAL A 75 16.71 18.02 -12.22
N ARG A 76 16.68 16.81 -12.80
CA ARG A 76 17.83 16.20 -13.48
C ARG A 76 18.31 17.03 -14.67
N GLY A 77 17.41 17.47 -15.54
CA GLY A 77 17.75 18.33 -16.69
C GLY A 77 18.43 19.63 -16.26
N SER A 78 17.91 20.27 -15.20
CA SER A 78 18.54 21.47 -14.62
C SER A 78 19.93 21.20 -14.03
N LEU A 79 20.15 20.03 -13.40
CA LEU A 79 21.47 19.65 -12.88
C LEU A 79 22.49 19.39 -14.01
N THR A 80 22.06 18.79 -15.12
CA THR A 80 22.93 18.57 -16.29
C THR A 80 23.30 19.89 -16.98
N GLN A 81 22.35 20.83 -17.08
CA GLN A 81 22.59 22.12 -17.73
C GLN A 81 23.40 23.08 -16.86
N ASN A 82 23.25 23.01 -15.54
CA ASN A 82 24.00 23.83 -14.60
C ASN A 82 24.39 22.97 -13.39
N PRO A 83 25.61 22.40 -13.35
CA PRO A 83 26.02 21.47 -12.30
C PRO A 83 26.26 22.16 -10.95
N GLU A 84 26.51 23.47 -10.94
CA GLU A 84 26.68 24.22 -9.70
C GLU A 84 25.35 24.36 -8.96
N THR A 85 25.37 24.34 -7.63
CA THR A 85 24.17 24.49 -6.82
C THR A 85 23.60 25.91 -6.92
N SER A 86 22.82 26.20 -7.97
CA SER A 86 22.09 27.46 -8.11
C SER A 86 21.07 27.59 -6.98
N ARG A 87 21.20 28.65 -6.18
CA ARG A 87 20.25 29.05 -5.13
C ARG A 87 18.83 29.25 -5.69
N HIS A 88 18.70 29.44 -7.01
CA HIS A 88 17.47 29.72 -7.74
C HIS A 88 16.88 28.50 -8.48
N ARG A 89 17.52 27.32 -8.45
CA ARG A 89 17.05 26.12 -9.18
C ARG A 89 15.58 25.79 -8.95
N SER A 90 15.09 25.92 -7.72
CA SER A 90 13.68 25.70 -7.39
C SER A 90 12.72 26.62 -8.14
N GLN A 91 13.14 27.83 -8.46
CA GLN A 91 12.36 28.79 -9.25
C GLN A 91 12.38 28.39 -10.74
N GLU A 92 13.54 27.99 -11.27
CA GLU A 92 13.70 27.54 -12.66
C GLU A 92 12.83 26.32 -12.97
N VAL A 93 12.78 25.33 -12.06
CA VAL A 93 11.98 24.11 -12.25
C VAL A 93 10.55 24.22 -11.70
N ASN A 94 10.15 25.39 -11.19
CA ASN A 94 8.86 25.65 -10.56
C ASN A 94 8.45 24.59 -9.51
N ILE A 95 9.41 24.21 -8.66
CA ILE A 95 9.24 23.20 -7.60
C ILE A 95 9.70 23.84 -6.28
N ARG A 96 8.98 23.62 -5.17
CA ARG A 96 9.37 24.22 -3.87
C ARG A 96 10.82 23.87 -3.50
N ARG A 97 11.54 24.81 -2.88
CA ARG A 97 12.97 24.64 -2.56
C ARG A 97 13.27 23.38 -1.75
N THR A 98 12.52 23.16 -0.65
CA THR A 98 12.66 21.98 0.20
C THR A 98 12.50 20.67 -0.58
N THR A 99 11.64 20.70 -1.61
CA THR A 99 11.35 19.54 -2.44
C THR A 99 12.42 19.31 -3.52
N SER A 100 12.90 20.37 -4.17
CA SER A 100 14.01 20.32 -5.13
C SER A 100 15.29 19.79 -4.45
N SER A 101 15.64 20.32 -3.27
CA SER A 101 16.80 19.85 -2.50
C SER A 101 16.70 18.36 -2.13
N THR A 102 15.51 17.91 -1.74
CA THR A 102 15.26 16.51 -1.39
C THR A 102 15.40 15.56 -2.59
N ILE A 103 15.00 16.01 -3.79
CA ILE A 103 15.18 15.23 -5.03
C ILE A 103 16.65 15.16 -5.40
N SER A 104 17.36 16.30 -5.32
CA SER A 104 18.79 16.41 -5.67
C SER A 104 19.70 15.55 -4.79
N ILE A 105 19.43 15.42 -3.48
CA ILE A 105 20.22 14.56 -2.58
C ILE A 105 20.09 13.07 -2.94
N LEU A 106 18.97 12.67 -3.55
CA LEU A 106 18.67 11.27 -3.90
C LEU A 106 19.09 10.90 -5.33
N THR A 107 19.51 11.89 -6.13
CA THR A 107 20.08 11.69 -7.45
C THR A 107 21.56 12.07 -7.40
N PRO A 108 22.44 11.24 -6.80
CA PRO A 108 23.87 11.48 -6.92
C PRO A 108 24.22 11.50 -8.41
N ASN A 109 24.93 12.54 -8.84
CA ASN A 109 25.45 12.66 -10.20
C ASN A 109 26.19 11.35 -10.53
N CYS A 110 25.70 10.62 -11.53
CA CYS A 110 26.45 9.55 -12.16
C CYS A 110 27.45 10.16 -13.14
#